data_AF-A0A8E0RWA5-F1
#
_entry.id   AF-A0A8E0RWA5-F1
#
_cell.length_a   1.000
_cell.length_b   1.000
_cell.length_c   1.000
_cell.angle_alpha   90.00
_cell.angle_beta   90.00
_cell.angle_gamma   90.00
#
_symmetry.space_group_name_H-M   'P 1'
#
loop_
_entity.id
_entity.type
_entity.pdbx_description
1 polymer ?
#
loop_
_entity_poly.entity_id
_entity_poly.type
_entity_poly.pdbx_seq_one_letter_code
_entity_poly.pdbx_strand_id
1 'polypeptide(L)' 'MICGGSGITPMFQLISHILNDKKDFTKLALIFANRTEGDILLRDELEDFGGKYPDQFKLWYTVTEPPTGKSHTGLC' A
#
# COMPACT_ATOMS: atom_id res chain seq x y z
N MET A 1 -4.28 8.32 -2.74
CA MET A 1 -4.28 7.41 -3.90
C MET A 1 -5.15 6.22 -3.59
N ILE A 2 -5.89 5.71 -4.58
CA ILE A 2 -6.78 4.55 -4.45
C ILE A 2 -6.49 3.63 -5.63
N CYS A 3 -6.32 2.34 -5.38
CA CYS A 3 -6.17 1.34 -6.44
C CYS A 3 -6.74 -0.01 -6.01
N GLY A 4 -6.94 -0.90 -6.97
CA GLY A 4 -7.30 -2.29 -6.69
C GLY A 4 -6.80 -3.25 -7.77
N GLY A 5 -6.50 -4.48 -7.35
CA GLY A 5 -5.89 -5.50 -8.20
C GLY A 5 -4.61 -5.02 -8.90
N SER A 6 -4.50 -5.25 -10.20
CA SER A 6 -3.35 -4.85 -11.02
C SER A 6 -3.18 -3.34 -11.19
N GLY A 7 -4.15 -2.52 -10.76
CA GLY A 7 -4.05 -1.06 -10.74
C GLY A 7 -2.95 -0.52 -9.81
N ILE A 8 -2.29 -1.37 -9.03
CA ILE A 8 -1.16 -1.00 -8.18
C ILE A 8 0.11 -0.65 -8.97
N THR A 9 0.31 -1.21 -10.17
CA THR A 9 1.56 -1.03 -10.94
C THR A 9 1.90 0.43 -11.26
N PRO A 10 0.99 1.26 -11.83
CA PRO A 10 1.29 2.68 -12.03
C PRO A 10 1.45 3.45 -10.71
N MET A 11 0.74 3.03 -9.65
CA MET A 11 0.84 3.66 -8.33
C MET A 11 2.19 3.35 -7.66
N PHE A 12 2.68 2.13 -7.80
CA PHE A 12 3.96 1.70 -7.26
C PHE A 12 5.13 2.44 -7.90
N GLN A 13 5.09 2.64 -9.21
CA GLN A 13 6.10 3.45 -9.91
C GLN A 13 6.14 4.89 -9.38
N LEU A 14 4.97 5.51 -9.18
CA LEU A 14 4.87 6.87 -8.64
C LEU A 14 5.37 6.94 -7.19
N ILE A 15 4.94 6.02 -6.32
CA ILE A 15 5.38 5.96 -4.92
C ILE A 15 6.90 5.79 -4.87
N SER A 16 7.45 4.84 -5.61
CA SER A 16 8.88 4.57 -5.64
C SER A 16 9.67 5.79 -6.12
N HIS A 17 9.19 6.50 -7.15
CA HIS A 17 9.84 7.71 -7.62
C HIS A 17 9.90 8.80 -6.55
N ILE A 18 8.77 9.08 -5.89
CA ILE A 18 8.66 10.13 -4.86
C ILE A 18 9.51 9.77 -3.63
N LEU A 19 9.38 8.55 -3.10
CA LEU A 19 10.06 8.16 -1.85
C LEU A 19 11.58 7.98 -2.01
N ASN A 20 12.06 7.71 -3.23
CA ASN A 20 13.50 7.60 -3.49
C ASN A 20 14.17 8.98 -3.73
N ASP A 21 13.41 10.05 -3.98
CA ASP A 21 13.96 11.40 -4.07
C ASP A 21 14.03 12.05 -2.68
N LYS A 22 15.25 12.19 -2.15
CA LYS A 22 15.50 12.82 -0.83
C LYS A 22 15.12 14.30 -0.75
N LYS A 23 14.80 14.94 -1.88
CA LYS A 23 14.37 16.34 -1.96
C LYS A 23 12.86 16.48 -2.14
N ASP A 24 12.15 15.38 -2.38
CA ASP A 24 10.70 15.37 -2.49
C ASP A 24 10.08 15.00 -1.14
N PHE A 25 9.26 15.89 -0.60
CA PHE A 25 8.57 15.72 0.70
C PHE A 25 7.07 15.49 0.55
N THR A 26 6.61 15.13 -0.66
CA THR A 26 5.20 14.88 -0.96
C THR A 26 4.67 13.76 -0.07
N LYS A 27 3.59 14.03 0.67
CA LYS A 27 2.93 13.04 1.52
C LYS A 27 1.97 12.18 0.70
N LEU A 28 2.09 10.87 0.86
CA LEU A 28 1.36 9.85 0.14
C LEU A 28 0.48 9.04 1.09
N ALA A 29 -0.77 8.86 0.70
CA ALA A 29 -1.71 7.95 1.36
C ALA A 29 -2.24 6.98 0.31
N LEU A 30 -2.08 5.68 0.52
CA LEU A 30 -2.58 4.64 -0.37
C LEU A 30 -3.65 3.80 0.32
N ILE A 31 -4.81 3.68 -0.32
CA ILE A 31 -5.80 2.66 -0.02
C ILE A 31 -5.74 1.63 -1.15
N PHE A 32 -5.43 0.38 -0.82
CA PHE A 32 -5.31 -0.70 -1.79
C PHE A 32 -6.36 -1.79 -1.54
N ALA A 33 -7.30 -1.91 -2.48
CA ALA A 33 -8.44 -2.82 -2.40
C ALA A 33 -8.20 -4.12 -3.20
N ASN A 34 -8.37 -5.27 -2.56
CA ASN A 34 -8.25 -6.58 -3.23
C ASN A 34 -9.38 -7.53 -2.80
N ARG A 35 -9.48 -8.71 -3.41
CA ARG A 35 -10.50 -9.69 -3.02
C ARG A 35 -10.12 -10.36 -1.71
N THR A 36 -8.95 -10.99 -1.68
CA THR A 36 -8.37 -11.62 -0.50
C THR A 36 -7.04 -10.97 -0.13
N GLU A 37 -6.49 -11.28 1.05
CA GLU A 37 -5.14 -10.86 1.42
C GLU A 37 -4.05 -11.44 0.49
N GLY A 38 -4.28 -12.63 -0.05
CA GLY A 38 -3.36 -13.30 -0.97
C GLY A 38 -3.28 -12.63 -2.34
N ASP A 39 -4.26 -11.79 -2.68
CA ASP A 39 -4.30 -11.06 -3.96
C ASP A 39 -3.54 -9.72 -3.89
N ILE A 40 -3.04 -9.33 -2.72
CA ILE A 40 -2.30 -8.07 -2.53
C ILE A 40 -0.92 -8.19 -3.17
N LEU A 41 -0.80 -7.69 -4.40
CA LEU A 41 0.46 -7.62 -5.13
C LEU A 41 1.42 -6.60 -4.47
N LEU A 42 2.72 -6.94 -4.44
CA LEU A 42 3.79 -6.08 -3.90
C LEU A 42 3.58 -5.69 -2.43
N ARG A 43 2.95 -6.55 -1.64
CA ARG A 43 2.65 -6.27 -0.22
C ARG A 43 3.91 -5.94 0.55
N ASP A 44 4.93 -6.79 0.47
CA ASP A 44 6.17 -6.65 1.23
C ASP A 44 6.91 -5.35 0.88
N GLU A 45 6.95 -4.98 -0.40
CA GLU A 45 7.57 -3.75 -0.86
C GLU A 45 6.82 -2.50 -0.38
N LEU A 46 5.49 -2.54 -0.38
CA LEU A 46 4.67 -1.43 0.14
C LEU A 46 4.79 -1.31 1.66
N GLU A 47 4.82 -2.42 2.39
CA GLU A 47 5.05 -2.42 3.84
C GLU A 47 6.45 -1.93 4.20
N ASP A 48 7.48 -2.32 3.42
CA ASP A 48 8.85 -1.80 3.58
C ASP A 48 8.92 -0.28 3.38
N PHE A 49 8.24 0.27 2.36
CA PHE A 49 8.12 1.72 2.21
C PHE A 49 7.39 2.36 3.39
N GLY A 50 6.31 1.74 3.89
CA GLY A 50 5.56 2.24 5.04
C GLY A 50 6.41 2.27 6.32
N GLY A 51 7.29 1.28 6.49
CA GLY A 51 8.23 1.22 7.61
C GLY A 51 9.40 2.20 7.48
N LYS A 52 9.94 2.40 6.27
CA LYS A 52 11.07 3.31 6.01
C LYS A 52 10.68 4.78 6.01
N TYR A 53 9.47 5.10 5.55
CA TYR A 53 9.00 6.48 5.37
C TYR A 53 7.69 6.75 6.13
N PRO A 54 7.60 6.48 7.44
CA PRO A 54 6.34 6.50 8.18
C PRO A 54 5.67 7.88 8.23
N ASP A 55 6.44 8.97 8.09
CA ASP A 55 5.92 10.35 8.09
C ASP A 55 5.45 10.84 6.72
N GLN A 56 5.88 10.14 5.65
CA GLN A 56 5.63 10.53 4.26
C GLN A 56 4.70 9.56 3.55
N PHE A 57 4.68 8.27 3.91
CA PHE A 57 3.84 7.25 3.29
C PHE A 57 2.95 6.56 4.32
N LYS A 58 1.65 6.60 4.08
CA LYS A 58 0.64 5.87 4.84
C LYS A 58 -0.09 4.88 3.94
N LEU A 59 -0.30 3.69 4.46
CA LEU A 59 -0.79 2.54 3.71
C LEU A 59 -1.95 1.88 4.46
N TRP A 60 -3.04 1.64 3.74
CA TRP A 60 -4.19 0.88 4.21
C TRP A 60 -4.60 -0.13 3.15
N TYR A 61 -5.09 -1.26 3.63
CA TYR A 61 -5.62 -2.32 2.79
C TYR A 61 -7.11 -2.47 3.06
N THR A 62 -7.84 -2.90 2.05
CA THR A 62 -9.21 -3.38 2.22
C THR A 62 -9.41 -4.63 1.39
N VAL A 63 -10.10 -5.61 1.95
CA VAL A 63 -10.38 -6.89 1.30
C VAL A 63 -11.86 -7.20 1.37
N THR A 64 -12.44 -7.64 0.25
CA THR A 64 -13.87 -8.00 0.22
C THR A 64 -14.15 -9.37 0.84
N GLU A 65 -13.15 -10.26 0.87
CA GLU A 65 -13.22 -11.61 1.43
C GLU A 65 -12.13 -11.76 2.51
N PRO A 66 -12.38 -11.26 3.75
CA PRO A 66 -11.39 -11.35 4.82
C PRO A 66 -11.20 -12.81 5.28
N PRO A 67 -9.98 -13.20 5.70
CA PRO A 67 -9.74 -14.54 6.22
C PRO A 67 -10.59 -14.78 7.47
N THR A 68 -11.02 -16.03 7.66
CA THR A 68 -11.92 -16.44 8.75
C THR A 68 -11.27 -16.40 10.16
N GLY A 69 -10.06 -15.84 10.29
CA GLY A 69 -9.33 -15.71 11.53
C GLY A 69 -8.27 -14.61 11.47
N LYS A 70 -8.35 -13.69 12.43
CA LYS A 70 -7.49 -12.51 12.69
C LYS A 70 -7.28 -11.56 11.51
N SER A 71 -8.00 -10.44 11.53
CA SER A 71 -7.70 -9.26 10.72
C SER A 71 -6.33 -8.71 11.13
N HIS A 72 -5.39 -8.64 10.19
CA HIS A 72 -4.15 -7.89 10.40
C HIS A 72 -4.48 -6.41 10.57
N THR A 73 -3.83 -5.75 11.53
CA THR A 73 -4.02 -4.31 11.82
C THR A 73 -3.79 -3.48 10.56
N GLY A 74 -4.86 -2.89 10.02
CA GLY A 74 -4.82 -2.06 8.81
C GLY A 74 -5.70 -2.54 7.65
N LEU A 75 -6.36 -3.71 7.79
CA LEU A 75 -7.41 -4.18 6.90
C LEU A 75 -8.78 -3.73 7.44
N CYS A 76 -9.43 -2.81 6.72
CA CYS A 76 -10.81 -2.41 6.96
C CYS A 76 -11.75 -3.06 5.95
#